data_AF-A0A2K6S5I9-F1
#
_entry.id   AF-A0A2K6S5I9-F1
#
_cell.length_a   1.000
_cell.length_b   1.000
_cell.length_c   1.000
_cell.angle_alpha   90.00
_cell.angle_beta   90.00
_cell.angle_gamma   90.00
#
_symmetry.space_group_name_H-M   'P 1'
#
loop_
_entity.id
_entity.type
_entity.pdbx_description
1 polymer ?
#
loop_
_entity_poly.entity_id
_entity_poly.type
_entity_poly.pdbx_seq_one_letter_code
_entity_poly.pdbx_strand_id
1 'polypeptide(L)'
;IDMYTEGMADLYEMILLLPLCRPEEKDAKIAVIKEKTKNRYFPAFEKVLKSHGQDYLVGNKLSRADIQLVELLCYVEELDPSLISSFPLLQ
;
A
#
# COMPACT_ATOMS: atom_id res chain seq x y z
N ILE A 1 -10.93 14.72 -6.00
CA ILE A 1 -10.40 13.52 -5.30
C ILE A 1 -8.88 13.65 -5.33
N ASP A 2 -8.20 13.25 -4.25
CA ASP A 2 -6.73 13.33 -4.16
C ASP A 2 -6.12 12.16 -4.93
N MET A 3 -5.20 12.43 -5.85
CA MET A 3 -4.58 11.46 -6.76
C MET A 3 -3.99 10.25 -6.01
N TYR A 4 -3.47 10.46 -4.80
CA TYR A 4 -2.94 9.39 -3.96
C TYR A 4 -4.02 8.43 -3.48
N THR A 5 -5.21 8.96 -3.15
CA THR A 5 -6.34 8.18 -2.62
C THR A 5 -6.96 7.28 -3.68
N GLU A 6 -7.01 7.71 -4.95
CA GLU A 6 -7.41 6.85 -6.07
C GLU A 6 -6.35 5.78 -6.37
N GLY A 7 -5.06 6.12 -6.27
CA GLY A 7 -3.96 5.19 -6.52
C GLY A 7 -3.89 4.02 -5.51
N MET A 8 -4.35 4.23 -4.27
CA MET A 8 -4.40 3.19 -3.23
C MET A 8 -5.58 2.22 -3.41
N ALA A 9 -6.65 2.65 -4.06
CA ALA A 9 -7.90 1.90 -4.12
C ALA A 9 -7.75 0.51 -4.76
N ASP A 10 -6.92 0.36 -5.79
CA ASP A 10 -6.71 -0.94 -6.47
C ASP A 10 -6.09 -1.99 -5.53
N LEU A 11 -5.03 -1.61 -4.79
CA LEU A 11 -4.38 -2.55 -3.86
C LEU A 11 -5.29 -2.88 -2.68
N TYR A 12 -5.98 -1.86 -2.18
CA TYR A 12 -6.94 -1.99 -1.09
C TYR A 12 -8.08 -2.95 -1.47
N GLU A 13 -8.66 -2.78 -2.66
CA GLU A 13 -9.71 -3.66 -3.19
C GLU A 13 -9.22 -5.11 -3.36
N MET A 14 -8.01 -5.31 -3.89
CA MET A 14 -7.45 -6.66 -4.03
C MET A 14 -7.32 -7.38 -2.69
N ILE A 15 -6.90 -6.67 -1.63
CA ILE A 15 -6.76 -7.24 -0.29
C ILE A 15 -8.14 -7.50 0.34
N LEU A 16 -9.06 -6.54 0.26
CA LEU A 16 -10.41 -6.67 0.84
C LEU A 16 -11.24 -7.78 0.20
N LEU A 17 -11.05 -8.05 -1.09
CA LEU A 17 -11.77 -9.10 -1.80
C LEU A 17 -11.15 -10.49 -1.59
N LEU A 18 -9.96 -10.58 -1.00
CA LEU A 18 -9.26 -11.85 -0.78
C LEU A 18 -10.07 -12.88 0.04
N PRO A 19 -10.82 -12.51 1.09
CA PRO A 19 -11.68 -13.44 1.82
C PRO A 19 -12.85 -14.00 1.00
N LEU A 20 -13.26 -13.31 -0.06
CA LEU A 20 -14.37 -13.72 -0.94
C LEU A 20 -13.92 -14.65 -2.08
N CYS A 21 -12.62 -14.83 -2.26
CA CYS A 21 -12.07 -15.65 -3.33
C CYS A 21 -12.22 -17.14 -3.02
N ARG A 22 -12.32 -17.94 -4.08
CA ARG A 22 -12.34 -19.40 -3.93
C ARG A 22 -11.00 -19.88 -3.35
N PRO A 23 -10.98 -20.91 -2.49
CA PRO A 23 -9.75 -21.40 -1.87
C PRO A 23 -8.65 -21.70 -2.89
N GLU A 24 -8.99 -22.24 -4.06
CA GLU A 24 -8.03 -22.63 -5.10
C GLU A 24 -7.37 -21.43 -5.79
N GLU A 25 -7.98 -20.25 -5.71
CA GLU A 25 -7.49 -19.01 -6.34
C GLU A 25 -6.72 -18.13 -5.35
N LYS A 26 -6.82 -18.42 -4.05
CA LYS A 26 -6.36 -17.55 -2.98
C LYS A 26 -4.86 -17.34 -3.03
N ASP A 27 -4.07 -18.41 -3.17
CA ASP A 27 -2.61 -18.32 -3.21
C ASP A 27 -2.11 -17.55 -4.43
N ALA A 28 -2.72 -17.76 -5.60
CA ALA A 28 -2.39 -17.02 -6.80
C ALA A 28 -2.69 -15.52 -6.66
N LYS A 29 -3.83 -15.17 -6.05
CA LYS A 29 -4.18 -13.77 -5.77
C LYS A 29 -3.25 -13.14 -4.73
N ILE A 30 -2.89 -13.86 -3.68
CA ILE A 30 -1.88 -13.40 -2.70
C ILE A 30 -0.56 -13.11 -3.41
N ALA A 31 -0.09 -14.01 -4.29
CA ALA A 31 1.15 -13.79 -5.03
C ALA A 31 1.10 -12.52 -5.89
N VAL A 32 -0.02 -12.26 -6.58
CA VAL A 32 -0.23 -11.03 -7.37
C VAL A 32 -0.25 -9.79 -6.48
N ILE A 33 -0.91 -9.85 -5.31
CA ILE A 33 -0.92 -8.74 -4.35
C ILE A 33 0.50 -8.44 -3.88
N LYS A 34 1.26 -9.46 -3.45
CA LYS A 34 2.64 -9.30 -3.00
C LYS A 34 3.55 -8.70 -4.08
N GLU A 35 3.41 -9.15 -5.32
CA GLU A 35 4.15 -8.63 -6.47
C GLU A 35 3.83 -7.14 -6.70
N LYS A 36 2.55 -6.79 -6.79
CA LYS A 36 2.11 -5.41 -7.00
C LYS A 36 2.49 -4.48 -5.85
N THR A 37 2.38 -4.95 -4.60
CA THR A 37 2.83 -4.19 -3.42
C THR A 37 4.30 -3.81 -3.56
N LYS A 38 5.16 -4.79 -3.84
CA LYS A 38 6.62 -4.61 -3.93
C LYS A 38 7.06 -3.80 -5.15
N ASN A 39 6.43 -4.00 -6.30
CA ASN A 39 6.96 -3.48 -7.56
C ASN A 39 6.22 -2.26 -8.09
N ARG A 40 5.00 -1.99 -7.61
CA ARG A 40 4.16 -0.90 -8.12
C ARG A 40 3.75 0.10 -7.05
N TYR A 41 3.17 -0.36 -5.95
CA TYR A 41 2.51 0.53 -4.99
C TYR A 41 3.48 1.16 -3.99
N PHE A 42 4.18 0.35 -3.19
CA PHE A 42 5.10 0.89 -2.18
C PHE A 42 6.25 1.72 -2.76
N PRO A 43 6.88 1.34 -3.88
CA PRO A 43 7.88 2.20 -4.51
C PRO A 43 7.36 3.58 -4.89
N ALA A 44 6.07 3.72 -5.22
CA ALA A 44 5.49 5.01 -5.58
C ALA A 44 5.39 5.93 -4.35
N PHE A 45 4.91 5.43 -3.21
CA PHE A 45 4.79 6.21 -1.98
C PHE A 45 6.16 6.53 -1.36
N GLU A 46 7.05 5.55 -1.28
CA GLU A 46 8.44 5.74 -0.84
C GLU A 46 9.14 6.82 -1.67
N LYS A 47 8.95 6.80 -3.00
CA LYS A 47 9.52 7.80 -3.90
C LYS A 47 8.96 9.20 -3.65
N VAL A 48 7.67 9.32 -3.33
CA VAL A 48 7.04 10.61 -3.01
C VAL A 48 7.69 11.19 -1.75
N LEU A 49 7.70 10.44 -0.65
CA LEU A 49 8.33 10.84 0.61
C LEU A 49 9.81 11.20 0.41
N LYS A 50 10.54 10.38 -0.35
CA LYS A 50 11.95 10.63 -0.67
C LYS A 50 12.16 11.87 -1.53
N SER A 51 11.23 12.20 -2.42
CA SER A 51 11.38 13.32 -3.37
C SER A 51 11.31 14.68 -2.71
N HIS A 52 10.45 14.83 -1.69
CA HIS A 52 10.29 16.08 -0.96
C HIS A 52 10.93 16.07 0.43
N GLY A 53 11.24 14.89 1.00
CA GLY A 53 11.89 14.75 2.31
C GLY A 53 11.06 15.32 3.46
N GLN A 54 9.74 15.19 3.39
CA GLN A 54 8.79 15.68 4.39
C GLN A 54 8.07 14.49 5.04
N ASP A 55 7.44 14.75 6.17
CA ASP A 55 6.80 13.72 7.01
C ASP A 55 5.44 13.26 6.44
N TYR A 56 4.80 14.09 5.63
CA TYR A 56 3.46 13.83 5.08
C TYR A 56 3.49 13.81 3.55
N LEU A 57 2.61 13.02 2.95
CA LEU A 57 2.52 12.85 1.49
C LEU A 57 2.17 14.15 0.76
N VAL A 58 1.43 15.07 1.40
CA VAL A 58 0.93 16.28 0.75
C VAL A 58 1.10 17.51 1.65
N GLY A 59 1.80 18.51 1.16
CA GLY A 59 1.84 19.85 1.76
C GLY A 59 2.42 19.92 3.18
N ASN A 60 3.23 18.94 3.57
CA ASN A 60 3.81 18.79 4.91
C ASN A 60 2.77 18.89 6.05
N LYS A 61 1.57 18.35 5.83
CA LYS A 61 0.51 18.32 6.81
C LYS A 61 -0.28 17.02 6.69
N LEU A 62 -0.70 16.48 7.83
CA LEU A 62 -1.59 15.33 7.87
C LEU A 62 -2.81 15.54 6.97
N SER A 63 -3.01 14.58 6.08
CA SER A 63 -4.07 14.57 5.09
C SER A 63 -4.77 13.21 5.08
N ARG A 64 -5.84 13.11 4.29
CA ARG A 64 -6.55 11.84 4.07
C ARG A 64 -5.65 10.80 3.41
N ALA A 65 -4.71 11.21 2.56
CA ALA A 65 -3.79 10.29 1.89
C ALA A 65 -2.90 9.55 2.91
N ASP A 66 -2.41 10.25 3.93
CA ASP A 66 -1.58 9.64 4.97
C ASP A 66 -2.36 8.62 5.79
N ILE A 67 -3.62 8.95 6.17
CA ILE A 67 -4.49 8.04 6.92
C ILE A 67 -4.75 6.75 6.11
N GLN A 68 -5.05 6.88 4.82
CA GLN A 68 -5.29 5.72 3.95
C GLN A 68 -4.03 4.90 3.69
N LEU A 69 -2.86 5.53 3.59
CA LEU A 69 -1.60 4.83 3.46
C LEU A 69 -1.32 3.98 4.70
N VAL A 70 -1.50 4.54 5.90
CA VAL A 70 -1.30 3.80 7.16
C VAL A 70 -2.26 2.61 7.27
N GLU A 71 -3.54 2.82 6.94
CA GLU A 71 -4.52 1.73 6.91
C GLU A 71 -4.11 0.60 5.95
N LEU A 72 -3.66 0.97 4.75
CA LEU A 72 -3.14 0.01 3.76
C LEU A 72 -1.88 -0.72 4.25
N LEU A 73 -0.98 -0.02 4.94
CA LEU A 73 0.22 -0.62 5.54
C LEU A 73 -0.16 -1.68 6.57
N CYS A 74 -1.15 -1.42 7.43
CA CYS A 74 -1.65 -2.43 8.38
C CYS A 74 -2.16 -3.69 7.68
N TYR A 75 -2.96 -3.55 6.61
CA TYR A 75 -3.44 -4.70 5.85
C TYR A 75 -2.33 -5.50 5.17
N VAL A 76 -1.30 -4.81 4.67
CA VAL A 76 -0.12 -5.47 4.09
C VAL A 76 0.71 -6.16 5.18
N GLU A 77 0.84 -5.57 6.36
CA GLU A 77 1.54 -6.15 7.50
C GLU A 77 0.87 -7.44 7.98
N GLU A 78 -0.47 -7.46 8.05
CA GLU A 78 -1.24 -8.68 8.33
C GLU A 78 -1.05 -9.77 7.26
N LEU A 79 -0.89 -9.37 5.99
CA LEU A 79 -0.68 -10.30 4.88
C LEU A 79 0.73 -10.89 4.86
N ASP A 80 1.75 -10.04 4.99
CA ASP A 80 3.17 -10.39 5.03
C ASP A 80 4.01 -9.17 5.45
N PRO A 81 4.53 -9.13 6.69
CA PRO A 81 5.28 -7.98 7.20
C PRO A 81 6.61 -7.76 6.47
N SER A 82 7.14 -8.79 5.79
CA SER A 82 8.39 -8.65 5.03
C SER A 82 8.26 -7.68 3.84
N LEU A 83 7.04 -7.41 3.37
CA LEU A 83 6.78 -6.54 2.23
C LEU A 83 7.12 -5.07 2.53
N ILE A 84 7.00 -4.63 3.79
CA ILE A 84 7.27 -3.25 4.22
C ILE A 84 8.78 -3.05 4.49
N SER A 85 9.51 -4.11 4.86
CA SER A 85 10.91 -4.04 5.31
C SER A 85 11.91 -3.40 4.33
N SER A 86 11.57 -3.33 3.04
CA SER A 86 12.40 -2.71 1.99
C SER A 86 12.11 -1.23 1.76
N PHE A 87 11.16 -0.65 2.51
CA PHE A 87 10.64 0.71 2.32
C PHE A 87 10.72 1.50 3.64
N PRO A 88 11.91 2.00 4.02
CA PRO A 88 12.13 2.58 5.34
C PRO A 88 11.37 3.88 5.60
N LEU A 89 10.90 4.60 4.57
CA LEU A 89 10.07 5.80 4.77
C LEU A 89 8.58 5.46 4.97
N LEU A 90 8.19 4.20 4.76
CA LEU A 90 6.85 3.69 5.03
C LEU A 90 6.75 2.98 6.41
N GLN A 91 7.81 3.02 7.22
CA GLN A 91 7.89 2.43 8.56
C GLN A 91 7.87 3.51 9.65
#